data_AF-A0A6P2FSY2-F1
#
_entry.id   AF-A0A6P2FSY2-F1
#
_cell.length_a   1.000
_cell.length_b   1.000
_cell.length_c   1.000
_cell.angle_alpha   90.00
_cell.angle_beta   90.00
_cell.angle_gamma   90.00
#
_symmetry.space_group_name_H-M   'P 1'
#
loop_
_entity.id
_entity.type
_entity.pdbx_description
1 polymer ?
#
loop_
_entity_poly.entity_id
_entity_poly.type
_entity_poly.pdbx_seq_one_letter_code
_entity_poly.pdbx_strand_id
1 'polypeptide(L)'
;MNKGQAARVLSDYAPVAKALGLPAANVPLVSTGYADHLRVEAVLEELLTSGANTLITLGDAPLREFVAALSLGHPKLRMYGTQPGQYGKRHPFSIRGRHLQLLPLTHPRQARALGNSDKEWGDLHRHWVQHTAGEITGVLGR
;
A
#
# COMPACT_ATOMS: atom_id res chain seq x y z
N MET A 1 17.35 1.54 0.12
CA MET A 1 17.79 0.23 -0.38
C MET A 1 17.24 -0.89 0.49
N ASN A 2 16.41 -1.75 -0.08
CA ASN A 2 16.09 -3.02 0.56
C ASN A 2 17.32 -3.97 0.48
N LYS A 3 17.27 -5.10 1.20
CA LYS A 3 18.39 -6.06 1.25
C LYS A 3 18.85 -6.53 -0.15
N GLY A 4 17.90 -6.76 -1.05
CA GLY A 4 18.20 -7.17 -2.43
C GLY A 4 18.93 -6.09 -3.23
N GLN A 5 18.50 -4.83 -3.10
CA GLN A 5 19.17 -3.69 -3.72
C GLN A 5 20.58 -3.50 -3.15
N ALA A 6 20.76 -3.61 -1.83
CA ALA A 6 22.07 -3.49 -1.20
C ALA A 6 23.04 -4.59 -1.68
N ALA A 7 22.56 -5.83 -1.79
CA ALA A 7 23.34 -6.94 -2.33
C ALA A 7 23.77 -6.67 -3.78
N ARG A 8 22.86 -6.16 -4.61
CA ARG A 8 23.14 -5.82 -6.02
C ARG A 8 24.10 -4.64 -6.18
N VAL A 9 24.03 -3.65 -5.30
CA VAL A 9 25.00 -2.56 -5.27
C VAL A 9 26.40 -3.12 -5.00
N LEU A 10 26.53 -4.05 -4.06
CA LEU A 10 27.82 -4.65 -3.73
C LEU A 10 28.35 -5.58 -4.83
N SER A 11 27.49 -6.43 -5.41
CA SER A 11 27.91 -7.43 -6.40
C SER A 11 28.09 -6.87 -7.80
N ASP A 12 27.22 -5.96 -8.23
CA ASP A 12 27.10 -5.58 -9.64
C ASP A 12 27.61 -4.15 -9.87
N TYR A 13 27.20 -3.19 -9.02
CA TYR A 13 27.55 -1.78 -9.20
C TYR A 13 28.96 -1.41 -8.72
N ALA A 14 29.34 -1.83 -7.51
CA ALA A 14 30.60 -1.42 -6.89
C ALA A 14 31.86 -1.77 -7.71
N PRO A 15 31.97 -2.95 -8.36
CA PRO A 15 33.11 -3.26 -9.22
C PRO A 15 33.22 -2.34 -10.43
N VAL A 16 32.09 -2.07 -11.09
CA VAL A 16 32.02 -1.19 -12.28
C VAL A 16 32.32 0.25 -11.90
N ALA A 17 31.75 0.73 -10.79
CA ALA A 17 31.98 2.08 -10.30
C ALA A 17 33.46 2.31 -9.98
N LYS A 18 34.12 1.34 -9.33
CA LYS A 18 35.56 1.40 -9.06
C LYS A 18 36.40 1.41 -10.34
N ALA A 19 36.06 0.56 -11.31
CA ALA A 19 36.79 0.46 -12.58
C ALA A 19 36.67 1.75 -13.43
N LEU A 20 35.53 2.44 -13.34
CA LEU A 20 35.23 3.64 -14.12
C LEU A 20 35.43 4.95 -13.35
N GLY A 21 35.91 4.90 -12.10
CA GLY A 21 36.07 6.09 -11.25
C GLY A 21 34.75 6.80 -10.91
N LEU A 22 33.63 6.07 -10.88
CA LEU A 22 32.32 6.61 -10.56
C LEU A 22 32.11 6.71 -9.03
N PRO A 23 31.25 7.62 -8.55
CA PRO A 23 30.89 7.72 -7.14
C PRO A 23 30.30 6.42 -6.59
N ALA A 24 30.62 6.13 -5.33
CA ALA A 24 29.99 5.04 -4.60
C ALA A 24 28.48 5.30 -4.44
N ALA A 25 27.69 4.22 -4.39
CA ALA A 25 26.25 4.34 -4.16
C ALA A 25 25.99 4.93 -2.77
N ASN A 26 25.21 6.00 -2.72
CA ASN A 26 24.88 6.75 -1.50
C ASN A 26 23.41 6.59 -1.07
N VAL A 27 22.67 5.69 -1.71
CA VAL A 27 21.25 5.48 -1.41
C VAL A 27 21.13 4.84 -0.02
N PRO A 28 20.41 5.45 0.94
CA PRO A 28 20.30 4.91 2.30
C PRO A 28 19.53 3.58 2.30
N LEU A 29 19.75 2.74 3.32
CA LEU A 29 18.93 1.54 3.53
C LEU A 29 17.47 1.91 3.81
N VAL A 30 16.53 1.05 3.41
CA VAL A 30 15.13 1.22 3.81
C VAL A 30 15.05 0.99 5.31
N SER A 31 14.49 1.94 6.05
CA SER A 31 14.22 1.81 7.49
C SER A 31 13.30 0.62 7.76
N THR A 32 13.43 0.00 8.94
CA THR A 32 12.61 -1.15 9.33
C THR A 32 11.13 -0.80 9.51
N GLY A 33 10.81 0.47 9.75
CA GLY A 33 9.45 1.03 9.70
C GLY A 33 9.31 2.05 8.58
N TYR A 34 8.15 2.04 7.92
CA TYR A 34 7.75 3.00 6.88
C TYR A 34 7.09 4.26 7.47
N ALA A 35 6.41 4.15 8.62
CA ALA A 35 5.87 5.31 9.34
C ALA A 35 6.25 5.29 10.83
N ASP A 36 6.89 6.35 11.30
CA ASP A 36 6.97 6.67 12.72
C ASP A 36 5.72 7.47 13.15
N HIS A 37 5.61 7.78 14.45
CA HIS A 37 4.48 8.54 14.97
C HIS A 37 4.33 9.90 14.26
N LEU A 38 5.43 10.58 13.95
CA LEU A 38 5.39 11.87 13.25
C LEU A 38 4.81 11.74 11.85
N ARG A 39 5.20 10.69 11.11
CA ARG A 39 4.66 10.40 9.78
C ARG A 39 3.19 10.02 9.85
N VAL A 40 2.79 9.21 10.83
CA VAL A 40 1.37 8.84 11.03
C VAL A 40 0.53 10.09 11.26
N GLU A 41 0.94 10.97 12.17
CA GLU A 41 0.21 12.22 12.40
C GLU A 41 0.19 13.12 11.15
N ALA A 42 1.29 13.23 10.40
CA ALA A 42 1.31 13.99 9.16
C ALA A 42 0.30 13.45 8.12
N VAL A 43 0.24 12.13 7.91
CA VAL A 43 -0.76 11.50 7.02
C VAL A 43 -2.18 11.75 7.54
N LEU A 44 -2.37 11.72 8.86
CA LEU A 44 -3.67 11.99 9.46
C LEU A 44 -4.12 13.43 9.20
N GLU A 45 -3.24 14.42 9.36
CA GLU A 45 -3.53 15.81 9.03
C GLU A 45 -3.83 15.99 7.53
N GLU A 46 -3.07 15.35 6.65
CA GLU A 46 -3.33 15.34 5.19
C GLU A 46 -4.74 14.79 4.90
N LEU A 47 -5.10 13.66 5.52
CA LEU A 47 -6.42 13.02 5.35
C LEU A 47 -7.54 13.96 5.82
N LEU A 48 -7.40 14.58 6.99
CA LEU A 48 -8.42 15.48 7.54
C LEU A 48 -8.57 16.74 6.68
N THR A 49 -7.45 17.34 6.27
CA THR A 49 -7.44 18.57 5.47
C THR A 49 -7.99 18.34 4.07
N SER A 50 -7.79 17.15 3.49
CA SER A 50 -8.27 16.82 2.14
C SER A 50 -9.80 16.88 1.97
N GLY A 51 -10.56 16.82 3.07
CA GLY A 51 -12.02 16.70 3.02
C GLY A 51 -12.52 15.34 2.52
N ALA A 52 -11.63 14.39 2.21
CA ALA A 52 -12.02 13.06 1.74
C ALA A 52 -12.89 12.34 2.78
N ASN A 53 -13.85 11.57 2.29
CA ASN A 53 -14.70 10.69 3.11
C ASN A 53 -14.25 9.22 3.05
N THR A 54 -13.29 8.90 2.19
CA THR A 54 -12.82 7.54 1.94
C THR A 54 -11.29 7.52 1.95
N LEU A 55 -10.72 6.65 2.80
CA LEU A 55 -9.31 6.32 2.84
C LEU A 55 -9.10 5.04 2.02
N ILE A 56 -8.31 5.12 0.95
CA ILE A 56 -7.95 3.94 0.14
C ILE A 56 -6.52 3.52 0.49
N THR A 57 -6.33 2.29 0.93
CA THR A 57 -5.00 1.74 1.23
C THR A 57 -4.58 0.72 0.20
N LEU A 58 -3.30 0.75 -0.22
CA LEU A 58 -2.75 -0.13 -1.25
C LEU A 58 -1.76 -1.14 -0.66
N GLY A 59 -2.25 -2.34 -0.37
CA GLY A 59 -1.49 -3.43 0.23
C GLY A 59 -1.35 -3.35 1.76
N ASP A 60 -0.57 -4.26 2.34
CA ASP A 60 -0.48 -4.44 3.78
C ASP A 60 0.33 -3.36 4.52
N ALA A 61 1.26 -2.68 3.85
CA ALA A 61 2.12 -1.69 4.49
C ALA A 61 1.32 -0.52 5.11
N PRO A 62 0.48 0.22 4.36
CA PRO A 62 -0.35 1.27 4.95
C PRO A 62 -1.36 0.75 5.98
N LEU A 63 -1.85 -0.49 5.84
CA LEU A 63 -2.75 -1.09 6.83
C LEU A 63 -2.05 -1.33 8.17
N ARG A 64 -0.86 -1.91 8.14
CA ARG A 64 -0.08 -2.20 9.34
C ARG A 64 0.41 -0.92 10.02
N GLU A 65 0.84 0.05 9.24
CA GLU A 65 1.66 1.16 9.77
C GLU A 65 0.89 2.44 9.99
N PHE A 66 -0.29 2.59 9.37
CA PHE A 66 -1.17 3.74 9.59
C PHE A 66 -2.49 3.30 10.21
N VAL A 67 -3.23 2.40 9.56
CA VAL A 67 -4.57 1.99 10.00
C VAL A 67 -4.53 1.29 11.37
N ALA A 68 -3.65 0.30 11.53
CA ALA A 68 -3.54 -0.41 12.80
C ALA A 68 -2.89 0.45 13.90
N ALA A 69 -1.93 1.31 13.55
CA ALA A 69 -1.29 2.23 14.50
C ALA A 69 -2.31 3.19 15.14
N LEU A 70 -3.32 3.62 14.38
CA LEU A 70 -4.41 4.46 14.85
C LEU A 70 -5.64 3.67 15.35
N SER A 71 -5.55 2.33 15.42
CA SER A 71 -6.66 1.44 15.80
C SER A 71 -7.93 1.63 14.96
N LEU A 72 -7.77 1.94 13.66
CA LEU A 72 -8.86 2.19 12.72
C LEU A 72 -9.33 0.91 12.01
N GLY A 73 -8.63 -0.21 12.20
CA GLY A 73 -8.95 -1.46 11.55
C GLY A 73 -7.84 -2.51 11.70
N HIS A 74 -7.81 -3.44 10.75
CA HIS A 74 -6.92 -4.59 10.75
C HIS A 74 -5.60 -4.32 9.99
N PRO A 75 -4.49 -4.94 10.41
CA PRO A 75 -3.17 -4.68 9.84
C PRO A 75 -2.89 -5.43 8.52
N LYS A 76 -3.81 -6.27 8.04
CA LYS A 76 -3.60 -7.14 6.87
C LYS A 76 -4.81 -7.13 5.96
N LEU A 77 -4.58 -7.05 4.65
CA LEU A 77 -5.60 -7.02 3.61
C LEU A 77 -6.50 -8.25 3.65
N ARG A 78 -5.94 -9.43 3.88
CA ARG A 78 -6.72 -10.69 4.00
C ARG A 78 -7.79 -10.67 5.09
N MET A 79 -7.65 -9.83 6.12
CA MET A 79 -8.67 -9.71 7.18
C MET A 79 -9.91 -8.94 6.71
N TYR A 80 -9.83 -8.29 5.55
CA TYR A 80 -10.94 -7.62 4.88
C TYR A 80 -11.59 -8.48 3.79
N GLY A 81 -11.18 -9.75 3.66
CA GLY A 81 -11.76 -10.73 2.74
C GLY A 81 -10.77 -11.25 1.72
N THR A 82 -10.86 -12.55 1.45
CA THR A 82 -10.06 -13.28 0.45
C THR A 82 -10.94 -13.99 -0.58
N GLN A 83 -12.23 -13.66 -0.60
CA GLN A 83 -13.20 -14.26 -1.52
C GLN A 83 -13.86 -13.20 -2.40
N PRO A 84 -14.31 -13.58 -3.62
CA PRO A 84 -15.19 -12.73 -4.41
C PRO A 84 -16.40 -12.27 -3.59
N GLY A 85 -16.73 -10.98 -3.70
CA GLY A 85 -17.82 -10.37 -2.92
C GLY A 85 -17.47 -10.05 -1.46
N GLN A 86 -16.28 -10.38 -0.96
CA GLN A 86 -15.76 -9.87 0.32
C GLN A 86 -14.70 -8.79 0.10
N TYR A 87 -13.77 -9.04 -0.83
CA TYR A 87 -12.70 -8.10 -1.18
C TYR A 87 -13.24 -6.78 -1.76
N GLY A 88 -12.57 -5.67 -1.41
CA GLY A 88 -12.86 -4.34 -1.96
C GLY A 88 -14.16 -3.71 -1.43
N LYS A 89 -14.56 -4.07 -0.20
CA LYS A 89 -15.67 -3.45 0.53
C LYS A 89 -15.23 -2.20 1.29
N ARG A 90 -16.20 -1.31 1.55
CA ARG A 90 -16.02 -0.17 2.45
C ARG A 90 -16.23 -0.60 3.90
N HIS A 91 -15.35 -0.13 4.77
CA HIS A 91 -15.40 -0.39 6.20
C HIS A 91 -15.52 0.95 6.94
N PRO A 92 -16.60 1.20 7.68
CA PRO A 92 -16.75 2.46 8.39
C PRO A 92 -15.74 2.55 9.54
N PHE A 93 -15.19 3.74 9.74
CA PHE A 93 -14.41 4.07 10.92
C PHE A 93 -14.61 5.53 11.32
N SER A 94 -14.23 5.87 12.54
CA SER A 94 -14.31 7.24 13.04
C SER A 94 -12.97 7.67 13.59
N ILE A 95 -12.53 8.89 13.26
CA ILE A 95 -11.31 9.47 13.79
C ILE A 95 -11.50 10.98 13.98
N ARG A 96 -11.10 11.50 15.15
CA ARG A 96 -11.21 12.93 15.50
C ARG A 96 -12.59 13.53 15.19
N GLY A 97 -13.66 12.80 15.52
CA GLY A 97 -15.04 13.23 15.32
C GLY A 97 -15.57 13.17 13.89
N ARG A 98 -14.77 12.71 12.91
CA ARG A 98 -15.21 12.52 11.52
C ARG A 98 -15.51 11.05 11.26
N HIS A 99 -16.59 10.79 10.51
CA HIS A 99 -16.93 9.47 9.98
C HIS A 99 -16.38 9.32 8.57
N LEU A 100 -15.57 8.28 8.37
CA LEU A 100 -14.93 7.96 7.09
C LEU A 100 -15.15 6.49 6.74
N GLN A 101 -14.79 6.14 5.51
CA GLN A 101 -14.79 4.77 4.99
C GLN A 101 -13.37 4.34 4.65
N LEU A 102 -12.96 3.16 5.11
CA LEU A 102 -11.73 2.52 4.67
C LEU A 102 -12.06 1.59 3.50
N LEU A 103 -11.33 1.73 2.39
CA LEU A 103 -11.38 0.84 1.25
C LEU A 103 -10.00 0.19 1.07
N PRO A 104 -9.79 -1.01 1.63
CA PRO A 104 -8.51 -1.70 1.53
C PRO A 104 -8.42 -2.47 0.21
N LEU A 105 -7.39 -2.16 -0.58
CA LEU A 105 -7.15 -2.78 -1.88
C LEU A 105 -5.73 -3.37 -1.94
N THR A 106 -5.54 -4.31 -2.86
CA THR A 106 -4.21 -4.84 -3.17
C THR A 106 -3.31 -3.75 -3.79
N HIS A 107 -2.00 -3.93 -3.69
CA HIS A 107 -1.06 -2.99 -4.30
C HIS A 107 -1.13 -3.09 -5.85
N PRO A 108 -1.04 -1.99 -6.62
CA PRO A 108 -1.15 -2.03 -8.08
C PRO A 108 -0.21 -3.03 -8.78
N ARG A 109 0.99 -3.21 -8.21
CA ARG A 109 1.93 -4.24 -8.67
C ARG A 109 1.37 -5.67 -8.55
N GLN A 110 0.68 -5.97 -7.47
CA GLN A 110 0.02 -7.26 -7.24
C GLN A 110 -1.25 -7.40 -8.08
N ALA A 111 -2.04 -6.33 -8.20
CA ALA A 111 -3.22 -6.26 -9.07
C ALA A 111 -2.89 -6.63 -10.52
N ARG A 112 -1.73 -6.19 -11.03
CA ARG A 112 -1.27 -6.47 -12.40
C ARG A 112 -0.50 -7.80 -12.54
N ALA A 113 -0.40 -8.59 -11.47
CA ALA A 113 0.37 -9.82 -11.42
C ALA A 113 1.84 -9.65 -11.92
N LEU A 114 2.50 -8.53 -11.59
CA LEU A 114 3.85 -8.23 -12.07
C LEU A 114 4.94 -8.85 -11.18
N GLY A 115 5.70 -9.80 -11.73
CA GLY A 115 6.79 -10.52 -11.06
C GLY A 115 6.29 -11.72 -10.24
N ASN A 116 6.93 -12.03 -9.10
CA ASN A 116 6.47 -13.06 -8.15
C ASN A 116 5.30 -12.58 -7.27
N SER A 117 4.37 -11.83 -7.84
CA SER A 117 3.19 -11.37 -7.11
C SER A 117 2.21 -12.52 -6.93
N ASP A 118 1.59 -12.55 -5.75
CA ASP A 118 0.52 -13.48 -5.42
C ASP A 118 -0.64 -13.38 -6.44
N LYS A 119 -0.85 -14.47 -7.19
CA LYS A 119 -1.84 -14.55 -8.26
C LYS A 119 -3.26 -14.34 -7.72
N GLU A 120 -3.51 -14.75 -6.48
CA GLU A 120 -4.81 -14.66 -5.83
C GLU A 120 -5.33 -13.21 -5.78
N TRP A 121 -4.48 -12.26 -5.37
CA TRP A 121 -4.87 -10.85 -5.30
C TRP A 121 -5.11 -10.22 -6.67
N GLY A 122 -4.37 -10.63 -7.70
CA GLY A 122 -4.60 -10.19 -9.07
C GLY A 122 -5.94 -10.67 -9.62
N ASP A 123 -6.29 -11.93 -9.34
CA ASP A 123 -7.57 -12.52 -9.73
C ASP A 123 -8.75 -11.86 -9.00
N LEU A 124 -8.65 -11.71 -7.67
CA LEU A 124 -9.66 -11.02 -6.85
C LEU A 124 -9.85 -9.57 -7.30
N HIS A 125 -8.77 -8.85 -7.60
CA HIS A 125 -8.88 -7.47 -8.04
C HIS A 125 -9.51 -7.34 -9.41
N ARG A 126 -9.18 -8.21 -10.37
CA ARG A 126 -9.86 -8.25 -11.68
C ARG A 126 -11.36 -8.52 -11.53
N HIS A 127 -11.72 -9.52 -10.73
CA HIS A 127 -13.12 -9.82 -10.45
C HIS A 127 -13.83 -8.59 -9.85
N TRP A 128 -13.23 -7.93 -8.85
CA TRP A 128 -13.78 -6.73 -8.22
C TRP A 128 -13.97 -5.58 -9.22
N VAL A 129 -12.99 -5.30 -10.08
CA VAL A 129 -13.11 -4.27 -11.12
C VAL A 129 -14.28 -4.56 -12.06
N GLN A 130 -14.45 -5.81 -12.47
CA GLN A 130 -15.48 -6.21 -13.43
C GLN A 130 -16.91 -6.20 -12.86
N HIS A 131 -17.09 -6.46 -11.56
CA HIS A 131 -18.41 -6.74 -10.99
C HIS A 131 -18.85 -5.79 -9.89
N THR A 132 -17.95 -5.04 -9.26
CA THR A 132 -18.27 -4.35 -7.99
C THR A 132 -17.66 -2.95 -7.88
N ALA A 133 -16.51 -2.69 -8.52
CA ALA A 133 -15.80 -1.43 -8.36
C ALA A 133 -16.60 -0.21 -8.82
N GLY A 134 -17.38 -0.33 -9.90
CA GLY A 134 -18.18 0.78 -10.42
C GLY A 134 -19.24 1.27 -9.42
N GLU A 135 -19.93 0.34 -8.77
CA GLU A 135 -20.90 0.63 -7.72
C GLU A 135 -20.22 1.24 -6.49
N ILE A 136 -19.07 0.69 -6.09
CA ILE A 136 -18.35 1.10 -4.88
C ILE A 136 -17.59 2.42 -5.05
N THR A 137 -17.18 2.79 -6.25
CA THR A 137 -16.46 4.06 -6.49
C THR A 137 -17.36 5.18 -6.98
N GLY A 138 -18.60 4.86 -7.37
CA GLY A 138 -19.51 5.82 -8.01
C GLY A 138 -19.10 6.19 -9.44
N VAL A 139 -18.05 5.55 -9.97
CA VAL A 139 -17.62 5.66 -11.36
C VAL A 139 -18.23 4.47 -12.09
N LEU A 140 -19.47 4.62 -12.57
CA LEU A 140 -20.06 3.66 -13.50
C LEU A 140 -19.12 3.54 -14.70
N GLY A 141 -18.65 2.32 -14.97
CA GLY A 141 -17.73 2.02 -16.05
C GLY A 141 -18.26 2.61 -17.36
N ARG A 142 -17.47 3.51 -17.95
CA ARG A 142 -17.61 3.90 -19.35
C ARG A 142 -16.63 3.07 -20.17
#